data_AF-A0A380JTX4-F1
#
_entry.id   AF-A0A380JTX4-F1
#
_cell.length_a   1.000
_cell.length_b   1.000
_cell.length_c   1.000
_cell.angle_alpha   90.00
_cell.angle_beta   90.00
_cell.angle_gamma   90.00
#
_symmetry.space_group_name_H-M   'P 1'
#
loop_
_entity.id
_entity.type
_entity.pdbx_description
1 polymer ?
#
loop_
_entity_poly.entity_id
_entity_poly.type
_entity_poly.pdbx_seq_one_letter_code
_entity_poly.pdbx_strand_id
1 'polypeptide(L)'
;MTSKDPVRSAEDIDEQTMTASDFKALATGNPYLKLKMELENELTVLDNQKRAFHRIKDEYRHTISYCEQNLPVLEKRLSQYDRDIAQSLATKSQDFIMRFDNQMMDNRAEAGDYLRKLITYNRSETKEVRTLATFRGFELKMATRSPSEPLPDMVSLTISGSNQYSVSLDLKSDVGTIQRITNAIDHILEDQEKTEEMANNLKDKLSVARIEVEKVFPKEEDYQLVKAKYDILAPLVEQEAEIEKIDAALAKFNETSQPQQDQQLSLDF
;
A
#
# COMPACT_ATOMS: atom_id res chain seq x y z
N MET A 1 -1.60 35.98 -14.02
CA MET A 1 -2.81 35.20 -14.34
C MET A 1 -2.94 34.09 -13.32
N THR A 2 -3.72 34.33 -12.28
CA THR A 2 -4.15 33.32 -11.31
C THR A 2 -5.60 33.66 -10.98
N SER A 3 -6.51 33.06 -11.76
CA SER A 3 -7.95 33.09 -11.47
C SER A 3 -8.15 32.31 -10.18
N LYS A 4 -8.40 33.01 -9.07
CA LYS A 4 -9.02 32.42 -7.90
C LYS A 4 -10.51 32.34 -8.21
N ASP A 5 -10.96 31.18 -8.62
CA ASP A 5 -12.39 30.89 -8.63
C ASP A 5 -12.92 31.03 -7.19
N PRO A 6 -13.99 31.80 -6.95
CA PRO A 6 -14.59 31.83 -5.65
C PRO A 6 -15.32 30.50 -5.46
N VAL A 7 -14.77 29.66 -4.60
CA VAL A 7 -15.52 28.57 -3.99
C VAL A 7 -16.74 29.21 -3.35
N ARG A 8 -17.91 29.00 -3.97
CA ARG A 8 -19.20 29.35 -3.40
C ARG A 8 -19.42 28.43 -2.19
N SER A 9 -18.88 28.82 -1.04
CA SER A 9 -19.31 28.31 0.24
C SER A 9 -20.70 28.88 0.52
N ALA A 10 -21.74 28.15 0.12
CA ALA A 10 -23.10 28.41 0.58
C ALA A 10 -23.26 27.75 1.97
N GLU A 11 -22.54 28.27 2.96
CA GLU A 11 -22.81 28.06 4.38
C GLU A 11 -23.52 29.32 4.89
N ASP A 12 -24.78 29.46 4.52
CA ASP A 12 -25.75 30.33 5.19
C ASP A 12 -27.14 29.90 4.71
N ILE A 13 -27.54 28.70 5.14
CA ILE A 13 -28.96 28.37 5.26
C ILE A 13 -29.25 28.48 6.75
N ASP A 14 -29.93 29.57 7.10
CA ASP A 14 -30.42 29.86 8.44
C ASP A 14 -31.16 28.63 9.00
N GLU A 15 -30.85 28.23 10.23
CA GLU A 15 -31.48 27.10 10.95
C GLU A 15 -33.01 27.28 11.11
N GLN A 16 -33.52 28.49 10.82
CA GLN A 16 -34.94 28.85 10.81
C GLN A 16 -35.63 28.70 9.43
N THR A 17 -34.91 28.25 8.41
CA THR A 17 -35.48 28.10 7.06
C THR A 17 -36.18 26.74 6.92
N MET A 18 -37.48 26.75 6.66
CA MET A 18 -38.24 25.52 6.35
C MET A 18 -37.60 24.78 5.18
N THR A 19 -37.33 23.48 5.37
CA THR A 19 -36.76 22.62 4.35
C THR A 19 -37.79 22.29 3.26
N ALA A 20 -37.33 21.86 2.08
CA ALA A 20 -38.24 21.41 1.01
C ALA A 20 -39.18 20.28 1.47
N SER A 21 -38.70 19.43 2.40
CA SER A 21 -39.48 18.38 3.05
C SER A 21 -40.58 18.96 3.94
N ASP A 22 -40.29 20.04 4.68
CA ASP A 22 -41.27 20.75 5.51
C ASP A 22 -42.39 21.37 4.67
N PHE A 23 -42.05 22.01 3.54
CA PHE A 23 -43.04 22.57 2.62
C PHE A 23 -43.96 21.50 2.03
N LYS A 24 -43.40 20.34 1.66
CA LYS A 24 -44.17 19.25 1.05
C LYS A 24 -45.07 18.54 2.06
N ALA A 25 -44.60 18.34 3.29
CA ALA A 25 -45.42 17.80 4.39
C ALA A 25 -46.55 18.77 4.77
N LEU A 26 -46.28 20.08 4.80
CA LEU A 26 -47.30 21.10 5.08
C LEU A 26 -48.35 21.18 3.96
N ALA A 27 -47.94 21.07 2.69
CA ALA A 27 -48.83 21.10 1.54
C ALA A 27 -49.72 19.85 1.42
N THR A 28 -49.24 18.69 1.87
CA THR A 28 -49.98 17.42 1.83
C THR A 28 -50.70 17.10 3.15
N GLY A 29 -50.38 17.79 4.24
CA GLY A 29 -50.90 17.51 5.57
C GLY A 29 -50.39 16.20 6.19
N ASN A 30 -49.40 15.55 5.58
CA ASN A 30 -48.87 14.25 6.03
C ASN A 30 -47.47 14.41 6.67
N PRO A 31 -47.35 14.37 8.01
CA PRO A 31 -46.08 14.54 8.71
C PRO A 31 -45.08 13.39 8.43
N TYR A 32 -45.55 12.21 8.03
CA TYR A 32 -44.68 11.06 7.73
C TYR A 32 -43.92 11.21 6.43
N LEU A 33 -44.34 12.11 5.53
CA LEU A 33 -43.57 12.41 4.33
C LEU A 33 -42.24 13.06 4.69
N LYS A 34 -42.24 13.97 5.68
CA LYS A 34 -41.02 14.57 6.22
C LYS A 34 -40.14 13.52 6.88
N LEU A 35 -40.71 12.72 7.79
CA LEU A 35 -39.97 11.65 8.49
C LEU A 35 -39.35 10.63 7.53
N LYS A 36 -40.07 10.25 6.46
CA LYS A 36 -39.53 9.38 5.40
C LYS A 36 -38.28 10.00 4.76
N MET A 37 -38.34 11.28 4.39
CA MET A 37 -37.19 11.96 3.76
C MET A 37 -36.01 12.12 4.72
N GLU A 38 -36.26 12.36 6.01
CA GLU A 38 -35.21 12.41 7.03
C GLU A 38 -34.51 11.06 7.18
N LEU A 39 -35.28 9.96 7.29
CA LEU A 39 -34.74 8.61 7.36
C LEU A 39 -33.99 8.22 6.07
N GLU A 40 -34.46 8.64 4.90
CA GLU A 40 -33.78 8.40 3.61
C GLU A 40 -32.41 9.10 3.55
N ASN A 41 -32.35 10.36 4.01
CA ASN A 41 -31.10 11.11 4.10
C ASN A 41 -30.14 10.45 5.11
N GLU A 42 -30.64 10.07 6.28
CA GLU A 42 -29.85 9.40 7.32
C GLU A 42 -29.28 8.06 6.81
N LEU A 43 -30.11 7.25 6.14
CA LEU A 43 -29.65 6.01 5.50
C LEU A 43 -28.59 6.25 4.44
N THR A 44 -28.74 7.29 3.62
CA THR A 44 -27.74 7.62 2.61
C THR A 44 -26.40 7.96 3.26
N VAL A 45 -26.41 8.71 4.36
CA VAL A 45 -25.20 9.05 5.11
C VAL A 45 -24.58 7.80 5.74
N LEU A 46 -25.36 6.98 6.45
CA LEU A 46 -24.87 5.76 7.10
C LEU A 46 -24.37 4.72 6.10
N ASP A 47 -25.04 4.56 4.96
CA ASP A 47 -24.62 3.65 3.87
C ASP A 47 -23.30 4.10 3.24
N ASN A 48 -23.14 5.41 3.01
CA ASN A 48 -21.87 5.97 2.54
C ASN A 48 -20.74 5.74 3.55
N GLN A 49 -21.01 5.92 4.86
CA GLN A 49 -20.05 5.63 5.94
C GLN A 49 -19.68 4.14 5.98
N LYS A 50 -20.66 3.24 5.86
CA LYS A 50 -20.46 1.80 5.82
C LYS A 50 -19.65 1.36 4.59
N ARG A 51 -19.95 1.92 3.41
CA ARG A 51 -19.15 1.69 2.19
C ARG A 51 -17.72 2.18 2.35
N ALA A 52 -17.50 3.36 2.92
CA ALA A 52 -16.16 3.88 3.20
C ALA A 52 -15.40 2.96 4.17
N PHE A 53 -16.07 2.50 5.23
CA PHE A 53 -15.51 1.55 6.19
C PHE A 53 -15.07 0.23 5.53
N HIS A 54 -15.91 -0.35 4.65
CA HIS A 54 -15.55 -1.56 3.93
C HIS A 54 -14.37 -1.38 2.98
N ARG A 55 -14.27 -0.23 2.29
CA ARG A 55 -13.10 0.09 1.46
C ARG A 55 -11.81 0.12 2.27
N ILE A 56 -11.83 0.76 3.44
CA ILE A 56 -10.68 0.79 4.36
C ILE A 56 -10.30 -0.64 4.80
N LYS A 57 -11.29 -1.50 5.10
CA LYS A 57 -11.02 -2.91 5.42
C LYS A 57 -10.37 -3.67 4.25
N ASP A 58 -10.81 -3.43 3.03
CA ASP A 58 -10.20 -4.04 1.84
C ASP A 58 -8.76 -3.55 1.64
N GLU A 59 -8.46 -2.27 1.89
CA GLU A 59 -7.09 -1.75 1.90
C GLU A 59 -6.20 -2.45 2.95
N TYR A 60 -6.74 -2.73 4.16
CA TYR A 60 -6.02 -3.51 5.16
C TYR A 60 -5.80 -4.96 4.75
N ARG A 61 -6.77 -5.60 4.09
CA ARG A 61 -6.59 -6.97 3.53
C ARG A 61 -5.48 -7.00 2.49
N HIS A 62 -5.43 -6.01 1.60
CA HIS A 62 -4.34 -5.86 0.64
C HIS A 62 -3.00 -5.64 1.34
N THR A 63 -2.97 -4.81 2.39
CA THR A 63 -1.77 -4.56 3.19
C THR A 63 -1.26 -5.84 3.87
N ILE A 64 -2.15 -6.64 4.46
CA ILE A 64 -1.81 -7.94 5.06
C ILE A 64 -1.21 -8.86 4.00
N SER A 65 -1.88 -9.05 2.86
CA SER A 65 -1.39 -9.90 1.78
C SER A 65 -0.02 -9.45 1.27
N TYR A 66 0.19 -8.14 1.13
CA TYR A 66 1.48 -7.59 0.72
C TYR A 66 2.57 -7.89 1.75
N CYS A 67 2.30 -7.66 3.04
CA CYS A 67 3.26 -7.91 4.10
C CYS A 67 3.60 -9.41 4.21
N GLU A 68 2.62 -10.30 4.14
CA GLU A 68 2.83 -11.76 4.22
C GLU A 68 3.66 -12.30 3.05
N GLN A 69 3.55 -11.70 1.86
CA GLN A 69 4.35 -12.06 0.69
C GLN A 69 5.80 -11.55 0.77
N ASN A 70 6.01 -10.33 1.27
CA ASN A 70 7.31 -9.67 1.22
C ASN A 70 8.17 -9.91 2.46
N LEU A 71 7.57 -10.07 3.63
CA LEU A 71 8.31 -10.22 4.88
C LEU A 71 9.24 -11.45 4.89
N PRO A 72 8.82 -12.65 4.44
CA PRO A 72 9.72 -13.81 4.37
C PRO A 72 10.92 -13.59 3.44
N VAL A 73 10.74 -12.81 2.36
CA VAL A 73 11.82 -12.47 1.43
C VAL A 73 12.85 -11.57 2.10
N LEU A 74 12.39 -10.56 2.85
CA LEU A 74 13.27 -9.68 3.62
C LEU A 74 13.98 -10.43 4.74
N GLU A 75 13.28 -11.27 5.49
CA GLU A 75 13.88 -12.07 6.58
C GLU A 75 14.92 -13.05 6.06
N LYS A 76 14.67 -13.68 4.91
CA LYS A 76 15.66 -14.50 4.23
C LYS A 76 16.88 -13.68 3.83
N ARG A 77 16.68 -12.50 3.22
CA ARG A 77 17.77 -11.60 2.84
C ARG A 77 18.59 -11.17 4.07
N LEU A 78 17.92 -10.87 5.19
CA LEU A 78 18.54 -10.53 6.48
C LEU A 78 19.47 -11.63 6.98
N SER A 79 19.03 -12.89 6.93
CA SER A 79 19.83 -14.05 7.34
C SER A 79 21.10 -14.28 6.51
N GLN A 80 21.21 -13.64 5.35
CA GLN A 80 22.32 -13.81 4.41
C GLN A 80 23.36 -12.69 4.48
N TYR A 81 23.07 -11.55 5.14
CA TYR A 81 24.00 -10.42 5.21
C TYR A 81 25.28 -10.72 5.99
N ASP A 82 25.21 -11.47 7.09
CA ASP A 82 26.37 -11.70 7.97
C ASP A 82 27.62 -12.19 7.22
N ARG A 83 27.43 -13.13 6.28
CA ARG A 83 28.52 -13.68 5.47
C ARG A 83 29.10 -12.65 4.50
N ASP A 84 28.23 -11.87 3.87
CA ASP A 84 28.63 -10.90 2.85
C ASP A 84 29.29 -9.67 3.49
N ILE A 85 28.84 -9.27 4.68
CA ILE A 85 29.48 -8.23 5.49
C ILE A 85 30.87 -8.69 5.93
N ALA A 86 30.98 -9.90 6.48
CA ALA A 86 32.29 -10.46 6.87
C ALA A 86 33.25 -10.50 5.68
N GLN A 87 32.79 -10.93 4.50
CA GLN A 87 33.56 -10.95 3.27
C GLN A 87 33.97 -9.54 2.80
N SER A 88 33.04 -8.58 2.83
CA SER A 88 33.30 -7.17 2.47
C SER A 88 34.37 -6.57 3.39
N LEU A 89 34.21 -6.69 4.71
CA LEU A 89 35.15 -6.16 5.70
C LEU A 89 36.54 -6.80 5.59
N ALA A 90 36.61 -8.14 5.45
CA ALA A 90 37.87 -8.87 5.36
C ALA A 90 38.71 -8.51 4.12
N THR A 91 38.06 -8.04 3.05
CA THR A 91 38.72 -7.70 1.78
C THR A 91 38.90 -6.20 1.55
N LYS A 92 38.40 -5.34 2.46
CA LYS A 92 38.38 -3.89 2.26
C LYS A 92 39.77 -3.25 2.21
N SER A 93 40.70 -3.73 3.03
CA SER A 93 42.07 -3.21 3.13
C SER A 93 43.08 -4.00 2.29
N GLN A 94 42.62 -4.94 1.45
CA GLN A 94 43.50 -5.71 0.58
C GLN A 94 43.87 -4.89 -0.66
N ASP A 95 45.01 -5.22 -1.26
CA ASP A 95 45.41 -4.67 -2.56
C ASP A 95 44.37 -5.01 -3.63
N PHE A 96 44.23 -4.11 -4.61
CA PHE A 96 43.25 -4.30 -5.68
C PHE A 96 43.65 -5.51 -6.54
N ILE A 97 42.77 -6.51 -6.58
CA ILE A 97 42.87 -7.65 -7.49
C ILE A 97 41.49 -7.98 -8.02
N MET A 98 41.32 -7.93 -9.33
CA MET A 98 40.12 -8.42 -10.03
C MET A 98 40.50 -9.67 -10.85
N ARG A 99 39.69 -10.71 -10.72
CA ARG A 99 39.90 -12.00 -11.40
C ARG A 99 38.90 -12.15 -12.52
N PHE A 100 39.40 -12.54 -13.69
CA PHE A 100 38.62 -12.97 -14.85
C PHE A 100 38.97 -14.44 -15.13
N ASP A 101 38.17 -15.14 -15.93
CA ASP A 101 38.33 -16.59 -16.17
C ASP A 101 39.77 -16.99 -16.54
N ASN A 102 40.47 -16.15 -17.31
CA ASN A 102 41.78 -16.47 -17.87
C ASN A 102 42.94 -15.62 -17.30
N GLN A 103 42.67 -14.64 -16.44
CA GLN A 103 43.70 -13.69 -15.98
C GLN A 103 43.33 -12.96 -14.69
N MET A 104 44.34 -12.41 -14.02
CA MET A 104 44.18 -11.52 -12.87
C MET A 104 44.74 -10.14 -13.21
N MET A 105 44.09 -9.09 -12.73
CA MET A 105 44.49 -7.71 -12.96
C MET A 105 44.56 -6.95 -11.63
N ASP A 106 45.68 -6.26 -11.41
CA ASP A 106 45.97 -5.44 -10.22
C ASP A 106 45.94 -3.92 -10.52
N ASN A 107 45.72 -3.54 -11.78
CA ASN A 107 45.47 -2.17 -12.20
C ASN A 107 43.96 -1.92 -12.41
N ARG A 108 43.41 -0.94 -11.69
CA ARG A 108 41.99 -0.57 -11.76
C ARG A 108 41.55 -0.12 -13.17
N ALA A 109 42.39 0.60 -13.89
CA ALA A 109 42.05 1.10 -15.22
C ALA A 109 41.97 -0.05 -16.24
N GLU A 110 42.93 -0.98 -16.19
CA GLU A 110 42.96 -2.15 -17.07
C GLU A 110 41.81 -3.11 -16.78
N ALA A 111 41.54 -3.38 -15.50
CA ALA A 111 40.41 -4.21 -15.07
C ALA A 111 39.07 -3.59 -15.49
N GLY A 112 38.91 -2.27 -15.37
CA GLY A 112 37.72 -1.55 -15.81
C GLY A 112 37.49 -1.64 -17.32
N ASP A 113 38.55 -1.41 -18.12
CA ASP A 113 38.46 -1.54 -19.59
C ASP A 113 38.11 -2.97 -20.01
N TYR A 114 38.73 -3.97 -19.38
CA TYR A 114 38.44 -5.36 -19.67
C TYR A 114 37.00 -5.75 -19.29
N LEU A 115 36.53 -5.33 -18.12
CA LEU A 115 35.14 -5.54 -17.70
C LEU A 115 34.15 -4.85 -18.65
N ARG A 116 34.43 -3.61 -19.08
CA ARG A 116 33.59 -2.90 -20.07
C ARG A 116 33.48 -3.69 -21.38
N LYS A 117 34.59 -4.25 -21.88
CA LYS A 117 34.57 -5.11 -23.07
C LYS A 117 33.68 -6.34 -22.84
N LEU A 118 33.86 -7.05 -21.72
CA LEU A 118 33.02 -8.20 -21.38
C LEU A 118 31.53 -7.83 -21.35
N ILE A 119 31.15 -6.73 -20.71
CA ILE A 119 29.76 -6.25 -20.67
C ILE A 119 29.25 -5.90 -22.08
N THR A 120 30.05 -5.22 -22.90
CA THR A 120 29.67 -4.78 -24.25
C THR A 120 29.37 -5.97 -25.16
N TYR A 121 30.18 -7.02 -25.05
CA TYR A 121 30.08 -8.25 -25.84
C TYR A 121 29.28 -9.36 -25.16
N ASN A 122 28.70 -9.12 -23.97
CA ASN A 122 27.83 -10.09 -23.27
C ASN A 122 26.47 -10.21 -23.98
N ARG A 123 26.46 -10.86 -25.14
CA ARG A 123 25.30 -11.04 -26.02
C ARG A 123 25.03 -12.51 -26.29
N SER A 124 23.76 -12.87 -26.43
CA SER A 124 23.33 -14.22 -26.77
C SER A 124 21.90 -14.21 -27.33
N GLU A 125 21.60 -15.13 -28.24
CA GLU A 125 20.22 -15.38 -28.72
C GLU A 125 19.31 -15.87 -27.57
N THR A 126 19.89 -16.61 -26.63
CA THR A 126 19.24 -17.09 -25.39
C THR A 126 19.63 -16.21 -24.21
N LYS A 127 18.64 -15.79 -23.41
CA LYS A 127 18.89 -15.01 -22.20
C LYS A 127 19.51 -15.89 -21.11
N GLU A 128 20.73 -15.58 -20.71
CA GLU A 128 21.55 -16.37 -19.78
C GLU A 128 22.26 -15.43 -18.81
N VAL A 129 22.42 -15.82 -17.55
CA VAL A 129 23.24 -15.07 -16.58
C VAL A 129 24.65 -15.60 -16.62
N ARG A 130 25.63 -14.73 -16.89
CA ARG A 130 27.05 -15.08 -16.95
C ARG A 130 27.84 -14.37 -15.86
N THR A 131 28.82 -15.06 -15.28
CA THR A 131 29.84 -14.45 -14.43
C THR A 131 30.88 -13.80 -15.33
N LEU A 132 31.08 -12.49 -15.17
CA LEU A 132 32.03 -11.72 -15.95
C LEU A 132 33.38 -11.60 -15.23
N ALA A 133 33.36 -11.53 -13.89
CA ALA A 133 34.56 -11.38 -13.07
C ALA A 133 34.29 -11.79 -11.62
N THR A 134 35.35 -11.96 -10.84
CA THR A 134 35.30 -12.07 -9.38
C THR A 134 36.11 -10.94 -8.76
N PHE A 135 35.53 -10.23 -7.80
CA PHE A 135 36.16 -9.11 -7.12
C PHE A 135 35.85 -9.12 -5.64
N ARG A 136 36.88 -9.04 -4.78
CA ARG A 136 36.73 -9.10 -3.31
C ARG A 136 35.95 -10.33 -2.81
N GLY A 137 36.01 -11.43 -3.57
CA GLY A 137 35.27 -12.68 -3.30
C GLY A 137 33.78 -12.65 -3.65
N PHE A 138 33.30 -11.61 -4.34
CA PHE A 138 31.98 -11.56 -4.94
C PHE A 138 32.05 -11.83 -6.44
N GLU A 139 31.07 -12.57 -6.96
CA GLU A 139 30.94 -12.80 -8.40
C GLU A 139 30.17 -11.63 -9.04
N LEU A 140 30.73 -11.05 -10.09
CA LEU A 140 30.11 -10.02 -10.89
C LEU A 140 29.38 -10.66 -12.06
N LYS A 141 28.05 -10.67 -12.01
CA LYS A 141 27.18 -11.36 -12.97
C LYS A 141 26.34 -10.39 -13.77
N MET A 142 26.03 -10.76 -15.01
CA MET A 142 25.12 -10.01 -15.85
C MET A 142 24.35 -10.93 -16.79
N ALA A 143 23.07 -10.64 -17.01
CA ALA A 143 22.30 -11.30 -18.05
C ALA A 143 22.81 -10.89 -19.44
N THR A 144 22.86 -11.84 -20.37
CA THR A 144 23.15 -11.57 -21.77
C THR A 144 22.08 -10.66 -22.37
N ARG A 145 22.53 -9.77 -23.25
CA ARG A 145 21.65 -8.92 -24.07
C ARG A 145 21.37 -9.57 -25.41
N SER A 146 20.27 -9.20 -26.06
CA SER A 146 20.01 -9.69 -27.42
C SER A 146 21.10 -9.21 -28.39
N PRO A 147 21.50 -9.99 -29.40
CA PRO A 147 22.57 -9.60 -30.33
C PRO A 147 22.29 -8.26 -31.04
N SER A 148 21.02 -7.97 -31.31
CA SER A 148 20.54 -6.74 -31.97
C SER A 148 20.34 -5.55 -31.01
N GLU A 149 20.42 -5.77 -29.70
CA GLU A 149 20.14 -4.73 -28.70
C GLU A 149 21.36 -3.80 -28.52
N PRO A 150 21.20 -2.47 -28.71
CA PRO A 150 22.28 -1.52 -28.46
C PRO A 150 22.63 -1.48 -26.97
N LEU A 151 23.89 -1.18 -26.65
CA LEU A 151 24.32 -1.02 -25.26
C LEU A 151 23.59 0.19 -24.66
N PRO A 152 22.85 0.05 -23.55
CA PRO A 152 22.21 1.18 -22.90
C PRO A 152 23.25 2.08 -22.22
N ASP A 153 22.90 3.34 -22.03
CA ASP A 153 23.74 4.32 -21.31
C ASP A 153 24.03 3.90 -19.87
N MET A 154 23.12 3.13 -19.26
CA MET A 154 23.25 2.57 -17.92
C MET A 154 22.99 1.07 -17.99
N VAL A 155 23.95 0.27 -17.54
CA VAL A 155 23.81 -1.19 -17.42
C VAL A 155 23.65 -1.59 -15.96
N SER A 156 22.85 -2.62 -15.69
CA SER A 156 22.74 -3.22 -14.36
C SER A 156 23.67 -4.42 -14.26
N LEU A 157 24.58 -4.39 -13.30
CA LEU A 157 25.46 -5.50 -12.93
C LEU A 157 25.00 -6.07 -11.58
N THR A 158 24.96 -7.40 -11.47
CA THR A 158 24.64 -8.10 -10.22
C THR A 158 25.93 -8.52 -9.51
N ILE A 159 26.12 -8.07 -8.28
CA ILE A 159 27.17 -8.54 -7.38
C ILE A 159 26.56 -9.69 -6.56
N SER A 160 27.09 -10.90 -6.72
CA SER A 160 26.56 -12.12 -6.14
C SER A 160 27.49 -12.63 -5.03
N GLY A 161 26.96 -12.70 -3.82
CA GLY A 161 27.53 -13.39 -2.66
C GLY A 161 26.51 -14.39 -2.11
N SER A 162 26.29 -14.37 -0.80
CA SER A 162 25.15 -15.05 -0.14
C SER A 162 23.83 -14.37 -0.49
N ASN A 163 23.87 -13.04 -0.66
CA ASN A 163 22.84 -12.19 -1.24
C ASN A 163 23.20 -11.75 -2.67
N GLN A 164 22.27 -11.04 -3.31
CA GLN A 164 22.50 -10.39 -4.61
C GLN A 164 22.26 -8.89 -4.50
N TYR A 165 23.21 -8.11 -5.00
CA TYR A 165 23.18 -6.65 -5.03
C TYR A 165 23.21 -6.16 -6.47
N SER A 166 22.44 -5.14 -6.80
CA SER A 166 22.42 -4.58 -8.16
C SER A 166 23.10 -3.22 -8.16
N VAL A 167 24.01 -3.00 -9.10
CA VAL A 167 24.69 -1.71 -9.30
C VAL A 167 24.49 -1.24 -10.74
N SER A 168 24.10 0.02 -10.89
CA SER A 168 23.96 0.69 -12.19
C SER A 168 25.27 1.36 -12.61
N LEU A 169 25.75 1.07 -13.82
CA LEU A 169 27.05 1.51 -14.33
C LEU A 169 26.87 2.25 -15.67
N ASP A 170 27.55 3.39 -15.85
CA ASP A 170 27.53 4.18 -17.10
C ASP A 170 28.68 3.85 -18.06
N LEU A 171 29.66 3.04 -17.63
CA LEU A 171 30.81 2.55 -18.40
C LEU A 171 31.69 3.64 -19.08
N LYS A 172 31.45 4.93 -18.78
CA LYS A 172 32.20 6.07 -19.34
C LYS A 172 33.62 6.17 -18.79
N SER A 173 33.83 5.72 -17.55
CA SER A 173 35.13 5.71 -16.87
C SER A 173 35.43 4.31 -16.36
N ASP A 174 36.59 3.78 -16.75
CA ASP A 174 37.05 2.46 -16.32
C ASP A 174 37.27 2.42 -14.81
N VAL A 175 38.03 3.38 -14.29
CA VAL A 175 38.27 3.52 -12.85
C VAL A 175 36.97 3.85 -12.10
N GLY A 176 36.11 4.70 -12.66
CA GLY A 176 34.81 5.03 -12.07
C GLY A 176 33.88 3.82 -11.97
N THR A 177 33.91 2.92 -12.95
CA THR A 177 33.13 1.67 -12.94
C THR A 177 33.58 0.77 -11.79
N ILE A 178 34.89 0.57 -11.63
CA ILE A 178 35.46 -0.19 -10.52
C ILE A 178 35.11 0.46 -9.17
N GLN A 179 35.16 1.80 -9.08
CA GLN A 179 34.81 2.51 -7.85
C GLN A 179 33.34 2.31 -7.47
N ARG A 180 32.40 2.36 -8.43
CA ARG A 180 30.97 2.10 -8.16
C ARG A 180 30.73 0.69 -7.62
N ILE A 181 31.39 -0.31 -8.20
CA ILE A 181 31.32 -1.70 -7.72
C ILE A 181 31.91 -1.82 -6.31
N THR A 182 33.04 -1.15 -6.06
CA THR A 182 33.68 -1.11 -4.74
C THR A 182 32.75 -0.51 -3.69
N ASN A 183 32.13 0.64 -4.00
CA ASN A 183 31.17 1.30 -3.11
C ASN A 183 29.96 0.40 -2.83
N ALA A 184 29.42 -0.29 -3.84
CA ALA A 184 28.30 -1.20 -3.64
C ALA A 184 28.65 -2.35 -2.66
N ILE A 185 29.89 -2.85 -2.68
CA ILE A 185 30.37 -3.85 -1.71
C ILE A 185 30.59 -3.23 -0.32
N ASP A 186 31.10 -1.99 -0.26
CA ASP A 186 31.36 -1.31 1.01
C ASP A 186 30.08 -0.89 1.75
N HIS A 187 28.99 -0.64 1.01
CA HIS A 187 27.68 -0.27 1.57
C HIS A 187 26.79 -1.46 1.95
N ILE A 188 27.28 -2.71 1.85
CA ILE A 188 26.48 -3.90 2.23
C ILE A 188 25.96 -3.81 3.68
N LEU A 189 26.75 -3.25 4.61
CA LEU A 189 26.32 -3.04 5.99
C LEU A 189 25.16 -2.03 6.08
N GLU A 190 25.26 -0.90 5.38
CA GLU A 190 24.17 0.09 5.33
C GLU A 190 22.91 -0.48 4.66
N ASP A 191 23.08 -1.34 3.66
CA ASP A 191 21.97 -2.04 3.01
C ASP A 191 21.28 -3.03 3.96
N GLN A 192 22.02 -3.67 4.88
CA GLN A 192 21.42 -4.46 5.96
C GLN A 192 20.55 -3.58 6.85
N GLU A 193 21.08 -2.47 7.36
CA GLU A 193 20.35 -1.55 8.25
C GLU A 193 19.04 -1.07 7.61
N LYS A 194 19.08 -0.68 6.32
CA LYS A 194 17.87 -0.31 5.56
C LYS A 194 16.90 -1.47 5.39
N THR A 195 17.41 -2.69 5.20
CA THR A 195 16.57 -3.88 5.07
C THR A 195 15.89 -4.23 6.40
N GLU A 196 16.59 -4.07 7.53
CA GLU A 196 16.04 -4.26 8.88
C GLU A 196 14.94 -3.23 9.17
N GLU A 197 15.19 -1.95 8.88
CA GLU A 197 14.19 -0.90 9.02
C GLU A 197 12.94 -1.19 8.18
N MET A 198 13.12 -1.60 6.92
CA MET A 198 12.02 -1.98 6.05
C MET A 198 11.23 -3.18 6.59
N ALA A 199 11.91 -4.22 7.10
CA ALA A 199 11.27 -5.38 7.67
C ALA A 199 10.48 -5.04 8.93
N ASN A 200 11.03 -4.21 9.82
CA ASN A 200 10.34 -3.73 11.02
C ASN A 200 9.11 -2.90 10.67
N ASN A 201 9.23 -1.97 9.72
CA ASN A 201 8.09 -1.20 9.22
C ASN A 201 6.97 -2.08 8.66
N LEU A 202 7.30 -3.18 7.95
CA LEU A 202 6.30 -4.13 7.46
C LEU A 202 5.66 -4.94 8.60
N LYS A 203 6.43 -5.32 9.63
CA LYS A 203 5.89 -6.01 10.82
C LYS A 203 4.90 -5.13 11.56
N ASP A 204 5.23 -3.85 11.75
CA ASP A 204 4.34 -2.88 12.40
C ASP A 204 3.07 -2.69 11.58
N LYS A 205 3.19 -2.45 10.27
CA LYS A 205 2.03 -2.34 9.36
C LYS A 205 1.15 -3.59 9.39
N LEU A 206 1.75 -4.77 9.41
CA LEU A 206 1.02 -6.04 9.49
C LEU A 206 0.25 -6.16 10.80
N SER A 207 0.87 -5.80 11.93
CA SER A 207 0.21 -5.84 13.25
C SER A 207 -1.02 -4.92 13.31
N VAL A 208 -0.87 -3.68 12.85
CA VAL A 208 -1.96 -2.69 12.81
C VAL A 208 -3.06 -3.18 11.86
N ALA A 209 -2.71 -3.60 10.65
CA ALA A 209 -3.70 -4.04 9.66
C ALA A 209 -4.49 -5.27 10.15
N ARG A 210 -3.85 -6.22 10.86
CA ARG A 210 -4.54 -7.38 11.46
C ARG A 210 -5.55 -6.98 12.54
N ILE A 211 -5.28 -5.94 13.31
CA ILE A 211 -6.23 -5.45 14.32
C ILE A 211 -7.38 -4.70 13.64
N GLU A 212 -7.06 -3.81 12.71
CA GLU A 212 -8.04 -2.95 12.04
C GLU A 212 -9.02 -3.74 11.14
N VAL A 213 -8.55 -4.81 10.49
CA VAL A 213 -9.40 -5.62 9.60
C VAL A 213 -10.47 -6.40 10.36
N GLU A 214 -10.26 -6.70 11.64
CA GLU A 214 -11.24 -7.41 12.48
C GLU A 214 -12.35 -6.49 13.00
N LYS A 215 -12.17 -5.16 12.94
CA LYS A 215 -13.20 -4.23 13.37
C LYS A 215 -14.46 -4.36 12.53
N VAL A 216 -15.61 -4.10 13.17
CA VAL A 216 -16.93 -4.00 12.53
C VAL A 216 -17.33 -2.54 12.37
N PHE A 217 -18.32 -2.27 11.52
CA PHE A 217 -18.79 -0.90 11.30
C PHE A 217 -19.37 -0.36 12.63
N PRO A 218 -18.84 0.73 13.19
CA PRO A 218 -19.23 1.16 14.55
C PRO A 218 -20.71 1.53 14.69
N LYS A 219 -21.34 1.99 13.61
CA LYS A 219 -22.77 2.37 13.56
C LYS A 219 -23.63 1.31 12.88
N GLU A 220 -23.23 0.05 12.97
CA GLU A 220 -24.02 -1.03 12.36
C GLU A 220 -25.40 -1.13 12.99
N GLU A 221 -25.51 -1.02 14.31
CA GLU A 221 -26.79 -1.04 15.02
C GLU A 221 -27.69 0.14 14.60
N ASP A 222 -27.16 1.36 14.60
CA ASP A 222 -27.87 2.56 14.12
C ASP A 222 -28.36 2.38 12.67
N TYR A 223 -27.49 1.89 11.78
CA TYR A 223 -27.85 1.62 10.39
C TYR A 223 -29.00 0.63 10.28
N GLN A 224 -28.97 -0.47 11.04
CA GLN A 224 -30.05 -1.47 11.02
C GLN A 224 -31.36 -0.90 11.59
N LEU A 225 -31.29 -0.09 12.64
CA LEU A 225 -32.47 0.53 13.25
C LEU A 225 -33.13 1.53 12.29
N VAL A 226 -32.36 2.48 11.74
CA VAL A 226 -32.86 3.47 10.79
C VAL A 226 -33.41 2.77 9.55
N LYS A 227 -32.73 1.72 9.07
CA LYS A 227 -33.18 0.94 7.91
C LYS A 227 -34.49 0.22 8.17
N ALA A 228 -34.62 -0.45 9.32
CA ALA A 228 -35.85 -1.15 9.68
C ALA A 228 -37.03 -0.17 9.83
N LYS A 229 -36.79 1.00 10.42
CA LYS A 229 -37.82 2.06 10.53
C LYS A 229 -38.23 2.60 9.16
N TYR A 230 -37.27 2.84 8.27
CA TYR A 230 -37.53 3.27 6.90
C TYR A 230 -38.30 2.22 6.09
N ASP A 231 -37.91 0.94 6.20
CA ASP A 231 -38.54 -0.18 5.47
C ASP A 231 -40.02 -0.36 5.87
N ILE A 232 -40.40 0.01 7.10
CA ILE A 232 -41.81 0.04 7.55
C ILE A 232 -42.54 1.29 7.06
N LEU A 233 -41.90 2.46 7.15
CA LEU A 233 -42.54 3.74 6.88
C LEU A 233 -42.73 4.00 5.38
N ALA A 234 -41.70 3.75 4.57
CA ALA A 234 -41.68 4.12 3.17
C ALA A 234 -42.83 3.51 2.34
N PRO A 235 -43.16 2.21 2.45
CA PRO A 235 -44.27 1.61 1.72
C PRO A 235 -45.64 2.18 2.13
N LEU A 236 -45.84 2.47 3.42
CA LEU A 236 -47.11 3.00 3.91
C LEU A 236 -47.33 4.44 3.44
N VAL A 237 -46.27 5.25 3.42
CA VAL A 237 -46.32 6.62 2.89
C VAL A 237 -46.53 6.62 1.37
N GLU A 238 -45.92 5.69 0.63
CA GLU A 238 -46.09 5.56 -0.83
C GLU A 238 -47.49 5.06 -1.24
N GLN A 239 -48.13 4.24 -0.40
CA GLN A 239 -49.49 3.76 -0.60
C GLN A 239 -50.57 4.74 -0.11
N GLU A 240 -50.17 5.94 0.33
CA GLU A 240 -51.07 6.94 0.92
C GLU A 240 -51.93 6.35 2.04
N ALA A 241 -51.34 5.49 2.89
CA ALA A 241 -52.04 4.86 3.99
C ALA A 241 -52.55 5.91 5.00
N GLU A 242 -53.67 5.60 5.66
CA GLU A 242 -54.23 6.44 6.72
C GLU A 242 -53.21 6.62 7.86
N ILE A 243 -53.16 7.84 8.40
CA ILE A 243 -52.26 8.25 9.50
C ILE A 243 -52.30 7.24 10.66
N GLU A 244 -53.49 6.79 11.06
CA GLU A 244 -53.69 5.82 12.15
C GLU A 244 -52.99 4.48 11.89
N LYS A 245 -52.93 4.03 10.62
CA LYS A 245 -52.24 2.79 10.24
C LYS A 245 -50.73 2.95 10.31
N ILE A 246 -50.23 4.13 9.94
CA ILE A 246 -48.80 4.46 10.05
C ILE A 246 -48.39 4.56 11.51
N ASP A 247 -49.19 5.21 12.35
CA ASP A 247 -48.98 5.29 13.80
C ASP A 247 -48.96 3.91 14.46
N ALA A 248 -49.93 3.05 14.13
CA ALA A 248 -49.99 1.69 14.68
C ALA A 248 -48.75 0.86 14.26
N ALA A 249 -48.24 1.03 13.04
CA ALA A 249 -47.05 0.35 12.57
C ALA A 249 -45.78 0.86 13.27
N LEU A 250 -45.63 2.17 13.45
CA LEU A 250 -44.50 2.77 14.16
C LEU A 250 -44.53 2.48 15.66
N ALA A 251 -45.71 2.45 16.29
CA ALA A 251 -45.86 2.07 17.69
C ALA A 251 -45.42 0.63 17.93
N LYS A 252 -45.86 -0.31 17.08
CA LYS A 252 -45.37 -1.70 17.13
C LYS A 252 -43.86 -1.80 16.92
N PHE A 253 -43.30 -1.06 15.98
CA PHE A 253 -41.85 -1.03 15.77
C PHE A 253 -41.10 -0.54 17.02
N ASN A 254 -41.56 0.55 17.63
CA ASN A 254 -40.94 1.11 18.84
C ASN A 254 -41.08 0.16 20.05
N GLU A 255 -42.23 -0.47 20.25
CA GLU A 255 -42.43 -1.49 21.30
C GLU A 255 -41.52 -2.72 21.13
N THR A 256 -41.20 -3.08 19.88
CA THR A 256 -40.32 -4.22 19.59
C THR A 256 -38.83 -3.83 19.66
N SER A 257 -38.50 -2.55 19.47
CA SER A 257 -37.12 -2.03 19.44
C SER A 257 -36.64 -1.47 20.80
N GLN A 258 -37.55 -0.99 21.66
CA GLN A 258 -37.26 -0.53 23.03
C GLN A 258 -36.66 -1.60 23.97
N PRO A 259 -37.10 -2.87 23.99
CA PRO A 259 -36.50 -3.87 24.87
C PRO A 259 -35.04 -4.22 24.52
N GLN A 260 -34.54 -3.84 23.33
CA GLN A 260 -33.14 -4.02 22.94
C GLN A 260 -32.25 -2.85 23.39
N GLN A 261 -32.75 -1.60 23.34
CA GLN A 261 -32.01 -0.43 23.83
C GLN A 261 -31.85 -0.40 25.36
N ASP A 262 -32.87 -0.82 26.13
CA ASP A 262 -32.82 -0.80 27.61
C ASP A 262 -31.95 -1.91 28.21
N GLN A 263 -31.75 -3.04 27.51
CA GLN A 263 -30.83 -4.10 27.96
C GLN A 263 -29.36 -3.74 27.73
N GLN A 264 -29.03 -2.94 26.72
CA GLN A 264 -27.64 -2.56 26.40
C GLN A 264 -27.11 -1.41 27.26
N LEU A 265 -27.94 -0.44 27.66
CA LEU A 265 -27.56 0.61 28.64
C LEU A 265 -27.22 0.05 30.04
N SER A 266 -27.61 -1.20 30.32
CA SER A 266 -27.33 -1.88 31.60
C SER A 266 -26.05 -2.71 31.62
N LEU A 267 -25.36 -2.86 30.47
CA LEU A 267 -24.14 -3.67 30.34
C LEU A 267 -22.85 -2.83 30.16
N ASP A 268 -22.98 -1.51 30.01
CA ASP A 268 -21.85 -0.56 29.92
C ASP A 268 -21.57 0.16 31.27
N PHE A 269 -21.51 -0.60 32.38
CA PHE A 269 -20.96 -0.16 33.68
C PHE A 269 -20.00 -1.18 34.27
#